data_AF-A0A4Q2YW99-F1
#
_entry.id   AF-A0A4Q2YW99-F1
#
_cell.length_a   1.000
_cell.length_b   1.000
_cell.length_c   1.000
_cell.angle_alpha   90.00
_cell.angle_beta   90.00
_cell.angle_gamma   90.00
#
_symmetry.space_group_name_H-M   'P 1'
#
loop_
_entity.id
_entity.type
_entity.pdbx_description
1 polymer ?
#
loop_
_entity_poly.entity_id
_entity_poly.type
_entity_poly.pdbx_seq_one_letter_code
_entity_poly.pdbx_strand_id
1 'polypeptide(L)'
;MAVGIAVIIPFYAHELWSGRLIVPTTGSALAIAYVSIFPSFLAYLFFNRGVELIGSAATGQYMNVMPLMGAGLAMLFLGEELHLFHIAGLALIVAGILVAGRSPQPAAEG
;
A
#
# COMPACT_ATOMS: atom_id res chain seq x y z
N MET A 1 -8.69 12.64 9.94
CA MET A 1 -9.81 13.03 9.04
C MET A 1 -9.78 14.52 8.72
N ALA A 2 -9.99 15.43 9.69
CA ALA A 2 -10.05 16.89 9.44
C ALA A 2 -8.80 17.48 8.75
N VAL A 3 -7.59 17.11 9.20
CA VAL A 3 -6.34 17.58 8.59
C VAL A 3 -6.20 17.11 7.15
N GLY A 4 -6.56 15.85 6.86
CA GLY A 4 -6.49 15.30 5.49
C GLY A 4 -7.46 16.01 4.54
N ILE A 5 -8.67 16.32 5.02
CA ILE A 5 -9.65 17.11 4.26
C ILE A 5 -9.09 18.51 3.99
N ALA A 6 -8.55 19.19 5.02
CA ALA A 6 -7.98 20.53 4.86
C ALA A 6 -6.84 20.57 3.83
N VAL A 7 -6.01 19.51 3.77
CA VAL A 7 -4.92 19.39 2.80
C VAL A 7 -5.43 19.08 1.39
N ILE A 8 -6.46 18.25 1.24
CA ILE A 8 -6.99 17.84 -0.08
C ILE A 8 -7.86 18.94 -0.71
N ILE A 9 -8.58 19.73 0.10
CA ILE A 9 -9.47 20.81 -0.36
C ILE A 9 -8.84 21.73 -1.43
N PRO A 10 -7.64 22.32 -1.23
CA PRO A 10 -7.06 23.22 -2.22
C PRO A 10 -6.73 22.52 -3.55
N PHE A 11 -6.32 21.24 -3.52
CA PHE A 11 -6.06 20.45 -4.72
C PHE A 11 -7.36 20.13 -5.46
N TYR A 12 -8.41 19.76 -4.73
CA TYR A 12 -9.72 19.48 -5.31
C TYR A 12 -10.37 20.75 -5.90
N ALA A 13 -10.22 21.90 -5.22
CA ALA A 13 -10.66 23.19 -5.74
C ALA A 13 -9.93 23.57 -7.04
N HIS A 14 -8.63 23.33 -7.10
CA HIS A 14 -7.85 23.55 -8.33
C HIS A 14 -8.30 22.62 -9.48
N GLU A 15 -8.63 21.37 -9.18
CA GLU A 15 -9.14 20.41 -10.17
C GLU A 15 -10.52 20.84 -10.72
N LEU A 16 -11.41 21.30 -9.85
CA LEU A 16 -12.70 21.90 -10.21
C LEU A 16 -12.55 23.12 -11.11
N TRP A 17 -11.63 24.04 -10.79
CA TRP A 17 -11.36 25.22 -11.62
C TRP A 17 -10.76 24.87 -12.99
N SER A 18 -10.01 23.77 -13.09
CA SER A 18 -9.46 23.26 -14.35
C SER A 18 -10.49 22.52 -15.23
N GLY A 19 -11.74 22.37 -14.78
CA GLY A 19 -12.81 21.69 -15.54
C GLY A 19 -12.75 20.17 -15.52
N ARG A 20 -11.86 19.57 -14.72
CA ARG A 20 -11.79 18.11 -14.51
C ARG A 20 -12.86 17.68 -13.51
N LEU A 21 -14.05 17.40 -14.02
CA LEU A 21 -15.11 16.78 -13.22
C LEU A 21 -14.95 15.27 -13.24
N ILE A 22 -15.21 14.63 -12.09
CA ILE A 22 -15.38 13.18 -12.02
C ILE A 22 -16.60 12.84 -12.86
N VAL A 23 -16.38 12.33 -14.07
CA VAL A 23 -17.46 11.85 -14.92
C VAL A 23 -17.95 10.54 -14.29
N PRO A 24 -19.19 10.48 -13.78
CA PRO A 24 -19.73 9.27 -13.18
C PRO A 24 -20.03 8.29 -14.31
N THR A 25 -19.02 7.50 -14.67
CA THR A 25 -19.14 6.40 -15.62
C THR A 25 -19.28 5.09 -14.87
N THR A 26 -19.88 4.08 -15.50
CA THR A 26 -19.91 2.71 -14.98
C THR A 26 -18.50 2.20 -14.68
N GLY A 27 -17.51 2.58 -15.51
CA GLY A 27 -16.11 2.23 -15.27
C GLY A 27 -15.56 2.79 -13.96
N SER A 28 -15.84 4.07 -13.66
CA SER A 28 -15.44 4.70 -12.40
C SER A 28 -16.11 4.04 -11.19
N ALA A 29 -17.40 3.70 -11.30
CA ALA A 29 -18.11 3.00 -10.23
C ALA A 29 -17.53 1.61 -9.96
N LEU A 30 -17.21 0.85 -11.00
CA LEU A 30 -16.58 -0.47 -10.88
C LEU A 30 -15.17 -0.39 -10.30
N ALA A 31 -14.37 0.61 -10.71
CA ALA A 31 -13.04 0.84 -10.14
C ALA A 31 -13.12 1.15 -8.63
N ILE A 32 -14.06 2.02 -8.22
CA ILE A 32 -14.30 2.31 -6.80
C ILE A 32 -14.71 1.05 -6.04
N ALA A 33 -15.65 0.27 -6.58
CA ALA A 33 -16.10 -0.97 -5.96
C ALA A 33 -14.93 -1.96 -5.79
N TYR A 34 -14.11 -2.14 -6.83
CA TYR A 34 -12.94 -3.00 -6.78
C TYR A 34 -11.95 -2.59 -5.68
N VAL A 35 -11.54 -1.32 -5.65
CA VAL A 35 -10.57 -0.80 -4.66
C VAL A 35 -11.14 -0.83 -3.24
N SER A 36 -12.45 -0.64 -3.08
CA SER A 36 -13.09 -0.64 -1.76
C SER A 36 -13.20 -2.07 -1.19
N ILE A 37 -13.46 -3.06 -2.03
CA ILE A 37 -13.66 -4.45 -1.60
C ILE A 37 -12.34 -5.17 -1.40
N PHE A 38 -11.45 -5.15 -2.41
CA PHE A 38 -10.27 -6.02 -2.43
C PHE A 38 -9.09 -5.45 -1.61
N PRO A 39 -8.41 -4.38 -2.06
CA PRO A 39 -7.23 -3.87 -1.35
C PRO A 39 -7.58 -3.11 -0.06
N SER A 40 -8.84 -2.75 0.16
CA SER A 40 -9.28 -2.12 1.41
C SER A 40 -9.92 -3.15 2.34
N PHE A 41 -11.18 -3.54 2.11
CA PHE A 41 -11.92 -4.36 3.07
C PHE A 41 -11.29 -5.74 3.30
N LEU A 42 -11.06 -6.52 2.23
CA LEU A 42 -10.51 -7.87 2.34
C LEU A 42 -9.07 -7.86 2.86
N ALA A 43 -8.23 -6.93 2.39
CA ALA A 43 -6.87 -6.79 2.88
C ALA A 43 -6.81 -6.53 4.40
N TYR A 44 -7.64 -5.59 4.90
CA TYR A 44 -7.73 -5.35 6.35
C TYR A 44 -8.26 -6.55 7.11
N LEU A 45 -9.25 -7.27 6.57
CA LEU A 45 -9.77 -8.48 7.20
C LEU A 45 -8.69 -9.56 7.35
N PHE A 46 -7.93 -9.84 6.29
CA PHE A 46 -6.85 -10.81 6.33
C PHE A 46 -5.69 -10.35 7.19
N PHE A 47 -5.38 -9.05 7.20
CA PHE A 47 -4.37 -8.50 8.10
C PHE A 47 -4.77 -8.71 9.56
N ASN A 48 -6.00 -8.33 9.93
CA ASN A 48 -6.51 -8.52 11.29
C ASN A 48 -6.52 -10.00 11.69
N ARG A 49 -6.93 -10.88 10.78
CA ARG A 49 -6.87 -12.33 11.02
C ARG A 49 -5.44 -12.84 11.18
N GLY A 50 -4.49 -12.32 10.42
CA GLY A 50 -3.06 -12.60 10.59
C GLY A 50 -2.56 -12.17 11.97
N VAL A 51 -2.91 -10.96 12.39
CA VAL A 51 -2.58 -10.43 13.73
C VAL A 51 -3.15 -11.35 14.83
N GLU A 52 -4.38 -11.85 14.66
CA GLU A 52 -4.99 -12.79 15.60
C GLU A 52 -4.28 -14.15 15.65
N LEU A 53 -3.81 -14.66 14.51
CA LEU A 53 -3.21 -15.99 14.39
C LEU A 53 -1.72 -16.05 14.79
N ILE A 54 -0.92 -15.04 14.43
CA ILE A 54 0.54 -15.05 14.61
C ILE A 54 1.07 -13.83 15.37
N GLY A 55 0.19 -12.93 15.82
CA GLY A 55 0.56 -11.72 16.54
C GLY A 55 0.90 -10.53 15.63
N SER A 56 0.81 -9.33 16.20
CA SER A 56 0.98 -8.05 15.48
C SER A 56 2.39 -7.85 14.93
N ALA A 57 3.40 -8.26 15.69
CA ALA A 57 4.79 -8.06 15.30
C ALA A 57 5.21 -8.93 14.10
N ALA A 58 4.84 -10.22 14.11
CA ALA A 58 5.12 -11.11 12.98
C ALA A 58 4.30 -10.69 11.74
N THR A 59 3.03 -10.33 11.92
CA THR A 59 2.17 -9.85 10.82
C THR A 59 2.68 -8.54 10.22
N GLY A 60 3.17 -7.61 11.05
CA GLY A 60 3.76 -6.35 10.61
C GLY A 60 5.00 -6.56 9.73
N GLN A 61 5.78 -7.62 9.93
CA GLN A 61 6.92 -7.91 9.07
C GLN A 61 6.51 -8.25 7.63
N TYR A 62 5.32 -8.82 7.39
CA TYR A 62 4.81 -9.09 6.05
C TYR A 62 4.53 -7.81 5.24
N MET A 63 4.32 -6.66 5.89
CA MET A 63 4.19 -5.38 5.19
C MET A 63 5.47 -5.02 4.42
N ASN A 64 6.64 -5.51 4.84
CA ASN A 64 7.89 -5.29 4.09
C ASN A 64 7.96 -6.09 2.78
N VAL A 65 7.10 -7.10 2.61
CA VAL A 65 6.98 -7.87 1.36
C VAL A 65 6.04 -7.17 0.36
N MET A 66 5.17 -6.26 0.81
CA MET A 66 4.28 -5.51 -0.09
C MET A 66 5.03 -4.77 -1.22
N PRO A 67 6.13 -4.04 -0.96
CA PRO A 67 6.91 -3.38 -2.01
C PRO A 67 7.44 -4.36 -3.07
N LEU A 68 7.86 -5.55 -2.66
CA LEU A 68 8.34 -6.61 -3.56
C LEU A 68 7.21 -7.11 -4.47
N MET A 69 6.04 -7.38 -3.89
CA MET A 69 4.86 -7.79 -4.65
C MET A 69 4.38 -6.69 -5.59
N GLY A 70 4.37 -5.43 -5.13
CA GLY A 70 4.00 -4.28 -5.95
C GLY A 70 4.89 -4.13 -7.19
N ALA A 71 6.22 -4.17 -7.00
CA ALA A 71 7.17 -4.10 -8.10
C ALA A 71 7.05 -5.31 -9.05
N GLY A 72 6.91 -6.53 -8.51
CA GLY A 72 6.73 -7.74 -9.32
C GLY A 72 5.44 -7.73 -10.13
N LEU A 73 4.32 -7.28 -9.55
CA LEU A 73 3.06 -7.13 -10.25
C LEU A 73 3.13 -6.03 -11.32
N ALA A 74 3.82 -4.91 -11.06
CA ALA A 74 4.03 -3.87 -12.07
C ALA A 74 4.83 -4.38 -13.27
N MET A 75 5.93 -5.10 -13.04
CA MET A 75 6.69 -5.72 -14.13
C MET A 75 5.84 -6.72 -14.93
N LEU A 76 5.04 -7.55 -14.23
CA LEU A 76 4.25 -8.61 -14.87
C LEU A 76 3.03 -8.08 -15.64
N PHE A 77 2.27 -7.16 -15.06
CA PHE A 77 1.00 -6.68 -15.62
C PHE A 77 1.14 -5.40 -16.43
N LEU A 78 2.09 -4.52 -16.08
CA LEU A 78 2.33 -3.25 -16.78
C LEU A 78 3.45 -3.35 -17.83
N GLY A 79 4.24 -4.43 -17.80
CA GLY A 79 5.34 -4.64 -18.74
C GLY A 79 6.52 -3.68 -18.52
N GLU A 80 6.69 -3.16 -17.31
CA GLU A 80 7.81 -2.26 -17.00
C GLU A 80 9.16 -2.94 -17.23
N GLU A 81 10.01 -2.31 -18.04
CA GLU A 81 11.37 -2.78 -18.27
C GLU A 81 12.22 -2.64 -17.00
N LEU A 82 12.97 -3.70 -16.71
CA LEU A 82 13.86 -3.78 -15.55
C LEU A 82 15.06 -2.85 -15.70
N HIS A 83 14.87 -1.59 -15.31
CA HIS A 83 15.97 -0.64 -15.17
C HIS A 83 16.72 -0.79 -13.84
N LEU A 84 17.95 -0.26 -13.80
CA LEU A 84 18.83 -0.26 -12.62
C LEU A 84 18.17 0.31 -11.35
N PHE A 85 17.23 1.24 -11.48
CA PHE A 85 16.51 1.79 -10.33
C PHE A 85 15.55 0.79 -9.69
N HIS A 86 14.95 -0.14 -10.46
CA HIS A 86 14.16 -1.24 -9.89
C HIS A 86 15.03 -2.18 -9.07
N ILE A 87 16.25 -2.46 -9.56
CA ILE A 87 17.22 -3.30 -8.86
C ILE A 87 17.70 -2.62 -7.58
N ALA A 88 17.99 -1.32 -7.62
CA ALA A 88 18.37 -0.55 -6.44
C ALA A 88 17.24 -0.49 -5.40
N GLY A 89 15.99 -0.28 -5.84
CA GLY A 89 14.82 -0.33 -4.97
C GLY A 89 14.62 -1.69 -4.32
N LEU A 90 14.75 -2.77 -5.11
CA LEU A 90 14.68 -4.14 -4.61
C LEU A 90 15.78 -4.43 -3.57
N ALA A 91 17.02 -4.03 -3.85
CA ALA A 91 18.13 -4.19 -2.92
C ALA A 91 17.89 -3.44 -1.61
N LEU A 92 17.32 -2.23 -1.67
CA LEU A 92 16.99 -1.44 -0.49
C LEU A 92 15.87 -2.08 0.34
N ILE A 93 14.84 -2.64 -0.31
CA ILE A 93 13.78 -3.40 0.36
C ILE A 93 14.37 -4.61 1.09
N VAL A 94 15.20 -5.41 0.41
CA VAL A 94 15.86 -6.58 1.01
C VAL A 94 16.74 -6.17 2.19
N ALA A 95 17.54 -5.11 2.05
CA ALA A 95 18.35 -4.57 3.13
C ALA A 95 17.48 -4.14 4.33
N GLY A 96 16.38 -3.43 4.08
CA GLY A 96 15.41 -3.03 5.10
C GLY A 96 14.80 -4.22 5.84
N ILE A 97 14.39 -5.26 5.12
CA ILE A 97 13.88 -6.51 5.71
C ILE A 97 14.93 -7.17 6.61
N LEU A 98 16.18 -7.26 6.13
CA LEU A 98 17.27 -7.88 6.90
C LEU A 98 17.66 -7.09 8.14
N VAL A 99 17.50 -5.76 8.14
CA VAL A 99 17.73 -4.91 9.31
C VAL A 99 16.55 -5.02 10.28
N ALA A 100 15.32 -4.90 9.79
CA ALA A 100 14.10 -5.00 10.62
C ALA A 100 13.92 -6.38 11.25
N GLY A 101 14.30 -7.44 10.53
CA GLY A 101 14.29 -8.82 11.04
C GLY A 101 15.34 -9.09 12.11
N ARG A 102 16.35 -8.22 12.26
CA ARG A 102 17.38 -8.30 13.31
C ARG A 102 17.07 -7.48 14.56
N SER A 103 16.04 -6.62 14.52
CA SER A 103 15.60 -5.88 15.71
C SER A 103 15.16 -6.88 16.77
N PRO A 104 15.86 -6.97 17.93
CA PRO A 104 15.37 -7.75 19.05
C PRO A 104 14.02 -7.19 19.42
N GLN A 105 12.99 -8.02 19.33
CA GLN A 105 11.69 -7.71 19.87
C GLN A 105 11.90 -7.38 21.36
N PRO A 106 11.58 -6.15 21.84
CA PRO A 106 11.61 -5.89 23.26
C PRO A 106 10.65 -6.91 23.87
N ALA A 107 11.18 -7.79 24.71
CA ALA A 107 10.38 -8.70 25.50
C ALA A 107 9.31 -7.84 26.18
N ALA A 108 8.04 -8.13 25.89
CA ALA A 108 6.93 -7.54 26.63
C ALA A 108 7.21 -7.78 28.13
N GLU A 109 7.55 -6.71 28.84
CA GLU A 109 7.73 -6.72 30.28
C GLU A 109 6.34 -6.77 30.93
N GLY A 110 6.13 -7.79 31.77
CA GLY A 110 5.22 -7.76 32.94
C GLY A 110 3.78 -8.15 32.73
#